data_AF-A0A0E0D749-F1
#
_entry.id   AF-A0A0E0D749-F1
#
_cell.length_a   1.000
_cell.length_b   1.000
_cell.length_c   1.000
_cell.angle_alpha   90.00
_cell.angle_beta   90.00
_cell.angle_gamma   90.00
#
_symmetry.space_group_name_H-M   'P 1'
#
loop_
_entity.id
_entity.type
_entity.pdbx_description
1 polymer ?
#
loop_
_entity_poly.entity_id
_entity_poly.type
_entity_poly.pdbx_seq_one_letter_code
_entity_poly.pdbx_strand_id
1 'polypeptide(L)'
;MTLCTPLFAAGTETTAITIEWAMSLLLNHPEILKKAQAEIDASVGNSRLVTANDVPQLSYLQCIISETLRLYPAAPLLLSHESSADCTVNGYHVPSGTMLLVNAVAIQRDPMVWKEPNEFKPERFKNGESEGLFMIPFGMGRRKCPGETLALQTIGMVLGTLIQCFDWDRVDGVEIDMTQGSGLTNPKAIPLEAMCKPREAMRDVLQKLL
;
A
#
# COMPACT_ATOMS: atom_id res chain seq x y z
N MET A 1 15.13 -25.04 6.90
CA MET A 1 14.77 -23.71 7.45
C MET A 1 15.14 -22.54 6.52
N THR A 2 15.91 -22.71 5.44
CA THR A 2 16.42 -21.62 4.58
C THR A 2 15.40 -20.96 3.64
N LEU A 3 14.30 -21.63 3.27
CA LEU A 3 13.26 -21.05 2.40
C LEU A 3 12.27 -20.15 3.15
N CYS A 4 11.99 -20.45 4.42
CA CYS A 4 10.98 -19.69 5.18
C CYS A 4 11.47 -18.28 5.50
N THR A 5 12.76 -18.10 5.81
CA THR A 5 13.35 -16.80 6.16
C THR A 5 13.10 -15.72 5.10
N PRO A 6 13.41 -15.91 3.80
CA PRO A 6 13.13 -14.89 2.79
C PRO A 6 11.63 -14.63 2.58
N LEU A 7 10.76 -15.65 2.74
CA LEU A 7 9.32 -15.47 2.65
C LEU A 7 8.77 -14.60 3.80
N PHE A 8 9.21 -14.86 5.03
CA PHE A 8 8.85 -14.04 6.19
C PHE A 8 9.40 -12.62 6.06
N ALA A 9 10.69 -12.46 5.73
CA ALA A 9 11.30 -11.14 5.59
C ALA A 9 10.59 -10.30 4.52
N ALA A 10 10.43 -10.84 3.31
CA ALA A 10 9.79 -10.12 2.20
C ALA A 10 8.32 -9.77 2.50
N GLY A 11 7.56 -10.70 3.09
CA GLY A 11 6.15 -10.49 3.43
C GLY A 11 5.97 -9.45 4.52
N THR A 12 6.75 -9.55 5.61
CA THR A 12 6.64 -8.65 6.76
C THR A 12 7.08 -7.23 6.41
N GLU A 13 8.27 -7.05 5.82
CA GLU A 13 8.83 -5.73 5.55
C GLU A 13 7.97 -4.93 4.56
N THR A 14 7.62 -5.51 3.42
CA THR A 14 6.84 -4.80 2.39
C THR A 14 5.42 -4.46 2.84
N THR A 15 4.80 -5.34 3.63
CA THR A 15 3.46 -5.10 4.20
C THR A 15 3.51 -3.97 5.22
N ALA A 16 4.48 -3.98 6.14
CA ALA A 16 4.64 -2.93 7.15
C ALA A 16 4.88 -1.55 6.50
N ILE A 17 5.79 -1.48 5.52
CA ILE A 17 6.04 -0.25 4.74
C ILE A 17 4.76 0.27 4.09
N THR A 18 3.97 -0.61 3.46
CA THR A 18 2.73 -0.18 2.78
C THR A 18 1.70 0.35 3.77
N ILE A 19 1.56 -0.29 4.94
CA ILE A 19 0.66 0.18 6.01
C ILE A 19 1.12 1.55 6.54
N GLU A 20 2.42 1.74 6.75
CA GLU A 20 2.98 3.00 7.22
C GLU A 20 2.75 4.15 6.23
N TRP A 21 2.96 3.92 4.93
CA TRP A 21 2.63 4.89 3.89
C TRP A 21 1.14 5.21 3.81
N ALA A 22 0.29 4.19 3.89
CA ALA A 22 -1.16 4.38 3.89
C ALA A 22 -1.61 5.24 5.09
N MET A 23 -1.13 4.93 6.30
CA MET A 23 -1.46 5.72 7.50
C MET A 23 -0.91 7.15 7.40
N SER A 24 0.31 7.34 6.88
CA SER A 24 0.89 8.67 6.65
C SER A 24 0.03 9.49 5.69
N LEU A 25 -0.42 8.89 4.58
CA LEU A 25 -1.30 9.50 3.60
C LEU A 25 -2.64 9.88 4.22
N LEU A 26 -3.27 8.97 4.97
CA LEU A 26 -4.56 9.20 5.62
C LEU A 26 -4.50 10.31 6.68
N LEU A 27 -3.41 10.37 7.45
CA LEU A 27 -3.19 11.45 8.42
C LEU A 27 -2.97 12.80 7.72
N ASN A 28 -2.34 12.80 6.55
CA ASN A 28 -2.26 13.99 5.72
C ASN A 28 -3.59 14.39 5.06
N HIS A 29 -4.57 13.48 4.98
CA HIS A 29 -5.86 13.64 4.30
C HIS A 29 -7.05 13.18 5.19
N PRO A 30 -7.36 13.92 6.27
CA PRO A 30 -8.34 13.50 7.29
C PRO A 30 -9.76 13.29 6.74
N GLU A 31 -10.14 13.95 5.66
CA GLU A 31 -11.40 13.74 4.95
C GLU A 31 -11.48 12.36 4.27
N ILE A 32 -10.36 11.86 3.74
CA ILE A 32 -10.28 10.50 3.18
C ILE A 32 -10.35 9.47 4.31
N LEU A 33 -9.64 9.72 5.42
CA LEU A 33 -9.72 8.86 6.60
C LEU A 33 -11.15 8.74 7.14
N LYS A 34 -11.86 9.87 7.26
CA LYS A 34 -13.27 9.88 7.70
C LYS A 34 -14.20 9.13 6.76
N LYS A 35 -13.98 9.22 5.43
CA LYS A 35 -14.75 8.44 4.45
C LYS A 35 -14.52 6.93 4.62
N ALA A 36 -13.27 6.50 4.80
CA ALA A 36 -12.94 5.09 5.04
C ALA A 36 -13.55 4.57 6.34
N GLN A 37 -13.49 5.36 7.41
CA GLN A 37 -14.13 5.03 8.67
C GLN A 37 -15.66 4.89 8.52
N ALA A 38 -16.30 5.80 7.79
CA ALA A 38 -17.74 5.72 7.53
C ALA A 38 -18.13 4.48 6.70
N GLU A 39 -17.31 4.09 5.71
CA GLU A 39 -17.50 2.83 4.98
C GLU A 39 -17.45 1.62 5.93
N ILE A 40 -16.42 1.55 6.78
CA ILE A 40 -16.23 0.44 7.72
C ILE A 40 -17.40 0.38 8.72
N ASP A 41 -17.80 1.51 9.29
CA ASP A 41 -18.92 1.58 10.23
C ASP A 41 -20.24 1.12 9.56
N ALA A 42 -20.45 1.45 8.29
CA ALA A 42 -21.66 1.07 7.55
C ALA A 42 -21.67 -0.41 7.14
N SER A 43 -20.53 -0.96 6.71
CA SER A 43 -20.42 -2.33 6.19
C SER A 43 -20.21 -3.39 7.28
N VAL A 44 -19.41 -3.07 8.30
CA VAL A 44 -18.99 -4.02 9.35
C VAL A 44 -19.70 -3.71 10.67
N GLY A 45 -19.91 -2.43 10.97
CA GLY A 45 -20.44 -1.96 12.25
C GLY A 45 -19.41 -1.99 13.37
N ASN A 46 -19.90 -1.80 14.60
CA ASN A 46 -19.06 -1.54 15.77
C ASN A 46 -19.13 -2.64 16.86
N SER A 47 -19.77 -3.78 16.55
CA SER A 47 -19.96 -4.89 17.49
C SER A 47 -18.87 -5.97 17.40
N ARG A 48 -17.99 -5.89 16.39
CA ARG A 48 -16.88 -6.82 16.14
C ARG A 48 -15.78 -6.14 15.34
N LEU A 49 -14.60 -6.74 15.29
CA LEU A 49 -13.52 -6.30 14.41
C LEU A 49 -13.78 -6.65 12.95
N VAL A 50 -13.16 -5.87 12.05
CA VAL A 50 -12.95 -6.23 10.65
C VAL A 50 -12.27 -7.60 10.55
N THR A 51 -12.72 -8.43 9.63
CA THR A 51 -12.15 -9.75 9.33
C THR A 51 -11.70 -9.82 7.86
N ALA A 52 -10.93 -10.85 7.52
CA ALA A 52 -10.49 -11.10 6.13
C ALA A 52 -11.65 -11.17 5.13
N ASN A 53 -12.83 -11.62 5.57
CA ASN A 53 -14.00 -11.77 4.71
C ASN A 53 -14.71 -10.44 4.43
N ASP A 54 -14.51 -9.43 5.28
CA ASP A 54 -15.10 -8.10 5.09
C ASP A 54 -14.28 -7.26 4.10
N VAL A 55 -12.95 -7.45 4.07
CA VAL A 55 -12.00 -6.66 3.28
C VAL A 55 -12.38 -6.51 1.80
N PRO A 56 -12.85 -7.56 1.08
CA PRO A 56 -13.28 -7.42 -0.31
C PRO A 56 -14.50 -6.50 -0.50
N GLN A 57 -15.31 -6.29 0.54
CA GLN A 57 -16.51 -5.44 0.49
C GLN A 57 -16.23 -3.97 0.83
N LEU A 58 -15.04 -3.67 1.39
CA LEU A 58 -14.61 -2.32 1.74
C LEU A 58 -13.97 -1.64 0.52
N SER A 59 -14.82 -1.28 -0.44
CA SER A 59 -14.43 -0.77 -1.77
C SER A 59 -13.52 0.47 -1.71
N TYR A 60 -13.79 1.41 -0.79
CA TYR A 60 -13.04 2.63 -0.63
C TYR A 60 -11.71 2.37 0.09
N LEU A 61 -11.68 1.44 1.04
CA LEU A 61 -10.43 0.92 1.59
C LEU A 61 -9.54 0.29 0.50
N GLN A 62 -10.10 -0.48 -0.43
CA GLN A 62 -9.36 -1.02 -1.57
C GLN A 62 -8.79 0.10 -2.48
N CYS A 63 -9.57 1.17 -2.68
CA CYS A 63 -9.11 2.34 -3.41
C CYS A 63 -7.90 3.03 -2.73
N ILE A 64 -7.94 3.17 -1.41
CA ILE A 64 -6.84 3.72 -0.61
C ILE A 64 -5.58 2.85 -0.74
N ILE A 65 -5.72 1.53 -0.64
CA ILE A 65 -4.59 0.59 -0.77
C ILE A 65 -3.98 0.69 -2.17
N SER A 66 -4.82 0.74 -3.20
CA SER A 66 -4.37 0.82 -4.60
C SER A 66 -3.63 2.13 -4.88
N GLU A 67 -4.16 3.28 -4.43
CA GLU A 67 -3.49 4.57 -4.60
C GLU A 67 -2.21 4.68 -3.75
N THR A 68 -2.18 4.06 -2.56
CA THR A 68 -0.96 3.96 -1.75
C THR A 68 0.12 3.18 -2.50
N LEU A 69 -0.20 2.01 -3.03
CA LEU A 69 0.74 1.18 -3.81
C LEU A 69 1.18 1.86 -5.12
N ARG A 70 0.32 2.71 -5.70
CA ARG A 70 0.67 3.52 -6.87
C ARG A 70 1.74 4.54 -6.55
N LEU A 71 1.50 5.33 -5.51
CA LEU A 71 2.38 6.43 -5.13
C LEU A 71 3.66 5.87 -4.49
N TYR A 72 3.53 5.02 -3.49
CA TYR A 72 4.65 4.54 -2.68
C TYR A 72 4.76 3.01 -2.75
N PRO A 73 5.08 2.42 -3.91
CA PRO A 73 5.33 0.99 -4.00
C PRO A 73 6.47 0.61 -3.06
N ALA A 74 6.32 -0.50 -2.33
CA ALA A 74 7.33 -0.96 -1.39
C ALA A 74 8.68 -1.28 -2.06
N ALA A 75 8.68 -1.65 -3.35
CA ALA A 75 9.87 -1.86 -4.18
C ALA A 75 9.87 -0.90 -5.38
N PRO A 76 10.52 0.27 -5.30
CA PRO A 76 10.37 1.33 -6.30
C PRO A 76 11.07 1.03 -7.64
N LEU A 77 12.14 0.24 -7.63
CA LEU A 77 12.87 -0.23 -8.83
C LEU A 77 12.64 -1.72 -9.18
N LEU A 78 11.64 -2.35 -8.52
CA LEU A 78 11.44 -3.80 -8.47
C LEU A 78 12.73 -4.57 -8.12
N LEU A 79 12.64 -5.90 -8.01
CA LEU A 79 13.83 -6.73 -7.85
C LEU A 79 14.59 -6.80 -9.17
N SER A 80 15.91 -6.70 -9.11
CA SER A 80 16.79 -6.73 -10.29
C SER A 80 16.65 -8.06 -11.03
N HIS A 81 16.54 -7.97 -12.35
CA HIS A 81 16.59 -9.11 -13.25
C HIS A 81 17.89 -9.11 -14.05
N GLU A 82 18.20 -10.22 -14.71
CA GLU A 82 19.33 -10.33 -15.64
C GLU A 82 18.84 -10.98 -16.93
N SER A 83 19.30 -10.47 -18.08
CA SER A 83 18.99 -11.07 -19.38
C SER A 83 19.67 -12.44 -19.51
N SER A 84 18.88 -13.49 -19.76
CA SER A 84 19.40 -14.86 -19.90
C SER A 84 20.00 -15.14 -21.28
N ALA A 85 19.70 -14.28 -22.25
CA ALA A 85 20.17 -14.34 -23.62
C ALA A 85 20.10 -12.93 -24.23
N ASP A 86 20.83 -12.75 -25.33
CA ASP A 86 20.73 -11.56 -26.17
C ASP A 86 19.27 -11.33 -26.60
N CYS A 87 18.80 -10.10 -26.46
CA CYS A 87 17.45 -9.73 -26.87
C CYS A 87 17.41 -8.30 -27.42
N THR A 88 16.24 -7.91 -27.93
CA THR A 88 15.98 -6.55 -28.42
C THR A 88 14.77 -5.98 -27.69
N VAL A 89 14.92 -4.81 -27.08
CA VAL A 89 13.85 -4.10 -26.38
C VAL A 89 13.70 -2.71 -27.01
N ASN A 90 12.52 -2.43 -27.56
CA ASN A 90 12.23 -1.16 -28.24
C ASN A 90 13.30 -0.76 -29.29
N GLY A 91 13.80 -1.74 -30.05
CA GLY A 91 14.84 -1.53 -31.07
C GLY A 91 16.28 -1.50 -30.54
N TYR A 92 16.49 -1.52 -29.21
CA TYR A 92 17.82 -1.56 -28.60
C TYR A 92 18.26 -3.00 -28.36
N HIS A 93 19.49 -3.32 -28.77
CA HIS A 93 20.11 -4.61 -28.47
C HIS A 93 20.56 -4.65 -27.00
N VAL A 94 20.16 -5.71 -26.29
CA VAL A 94 20.48 -5.98 -24.89
C VAL A 94 21.25 -7.30 -24.84
N PRO A 95 22.57 -7.28 -24.60
CA PRO A 95 23.37 -8.50 -24.47
C PRO A 95 22.91 -9.37 -23.30
N SER A 96 23.18 -10.67 -23.38
CA SER A 96 23.05 -11.60 -22.24
C SER A 96 23.90 -11.14 -21.04
N GLY A 97 23.42 -11.37 -19.82
CA GLY A 97 24.08 -10.94 -18.58
C GLY A 97 23.86 -9.47 -18.21
N THR A 98 23.00 -8.75 -18.95
CA THR A 98 22.67 -7.36 -18.65
C THR A 98 21.68 -7.27 -17.49
N MET A 99 22.03 -6.51 -16.45
CA MET A 99 21.12 -6.23 -15.33
C MET A 99 19.99 -5.29 -15.77
N LEU A 100 18.76 -5.64 -15.42
CA LEU A 100 17.55 -4.87 -15.65
C LEU A 100 16.94 -4.41 -14.31
N LEU A 101 16.70 -3.11 -14.20
CA LEU A 101 15.95 -2.48 -13.11
C LEU A 101 14.68 -1.85 -13.69
N VAL A 102 13.53 -2.14 -13.10
CA VAL A 102 12.22 -1.67 -13.60
C VAL A 102 11.72 -0.56 -12.68
N ASN A 103 11.70 0.68 -13.18
CA ASN A 103 11.27 1.83 -12.40
C ASN A 103 9.74 1.89 -12.28
N ALA A 104 9.20 1.18 -11.30
CA ALA A 104 7.77 1.12 -11.02
C ALA A 104 7.19 2.49 -10.65
N VAL A 105 7.96 3.32 -9.92
CA VAL A 105 7.52 4.68 -9.55
C VAL A 105 7.31 5.55 -10.79
N ALA A 106 8.26 5.54 -11.73
CA ALA A 106 8.15 6.32 -12.96
C ALA A 106 6.93 5.88 -13.80
N ILE A 107 6.70 4.56 -13.91
CA ILE A 107 5.55 4.00 -14.63
C ILE A 107 4.23 4.41 -13.96
N GLN A 108 4.13 4.28 -12.64
CA GLN A 108 2.91 4.51 -11.86
C GLN A 108 2.61 6.00 -11.63
N ARG A 109 3.54 6.89 -11.98
CA ARG A 109 3.41 8.35 -11.86
C ARG A 109 3.69 9.07 -13.19
N ASP A 110 3.67 8.36 -14.31
CA ASP A 110 3.83 8.97 -15.63
C ASP A 110 2.68 9.96 -15.89
N PRO A 111 2.94 11.27 -16.04
CA PRO A 111 1.89 12.27 -16.27
C PRO A 111 1.16 12.09 -17.61
N MET A 112 1.71 11.32 -18.55
CA MET A 112 1.05 11.00 -19.82
C MET A 112 -0.04 9.94 -19.66
N VAL A 113 0.03 9.12 -18.60
CA VAL A 113 -0.90 8.03 -18.30
C VAL A 113 -1.79 8.37 -17.11
N TRP A 114 -1.22 8.99 -16.08
CA TRP A 114 -1.87 9.29 -14.81
C TRP A 114 -2.12 10.80 -14.68
N LYS A 115 -3.40 11.20 -14.72
CA LYS A 115 -3.80 12.59 -14.44
C LYS A 115 -3.47 12.95 -12.98
N GLU A 116 -2.89 14.11 -12.71
CA GLU A 116 -2.53 14.53 -11.35
C GLU A 116 -1.71 13.42 -10.63
N PRO A 117 -0.57 13.00 -11.21
CA PRO A 117 0.08 11.73 -10.87
C PRO A 117 0.69 11.69 -9.46
N ASN A 118 0.95 12.85 -8.87
CA ASN A 118 1.55 12.96 -7.54
C ASN A 118 0.50 13.19 -6.44
N GLU A 119 -0.75 13.45 -6.80
CA GLU A 119 -1.83 13.64 -5.83
C GLU A 119 -2.31 12.30 -5.27
N PHE A 120 -2.61 12.27 -3.97
CA PHE A 120 -3.26 11.13 -3.33
C PHE A 120 -4.77 11.22 -3.53
N LYS A 121 -5.27 10.45 -4.51
CA LYS A 121 -6.68 10.45 -4.88
C LYS A 121 -7.22 9.03 -4.99
N PRO A 122 -7.65 8.40 -3.88
CA PRO A 122 -8.25 7.06 -3.88
C PRO A 122 -9.40 6.94 -4.87
N GLU A 123 -10.20 8.00 -5.06
CA GLU A 123 -11.33 8.00 -6.00
C GLU A 123 -10.96 7.61 -7.43
N ARG A 124 -9.69 7.72 -7.81
CA ARG A 124 -9.17 7.26 -9.11
C ARG A 124 -9.37 5.76 -9.36
N PHE A 125 -9.47 4.96 -8.30
CA PHE A 125 -9.73 3.52 -8.38
C PHE A 125 -11.20 3.17 -8.18
N LYS A 126 -12.06 4.17 -7.93
CA LYS A 126 -13.49 3.95 -7.75
C LYS A 126 -14.13 3.53 -9.07
N ASN A 127 -15.08 2.60 -9.03
CA ASN A 127 -15.88 2.17 -10.19
C ASN A 127 -15.05 1.76 -11.42
N GLY A 128 -13.80 1.30 -11.22
CA GLY A 128 -12.92 0.89 -12.30
C GLY A 128 -12.37 2.04 -13.16
N GLU A 129 -12.38 3.29 -12.69
CA GLU A 129 -11.86 4.45 -13.46
C GLU A 129 -10.38 4.30 -13.88
N SER A 130 -9.59 3.51 -13.14
CA SER A 130 -8.20 3.17 -13.48
C SER A 130 -8.03 1.77 -14.05
N GLU A 131 -9.12 1.05 -14.37
CA GLU A 131 -9.00 -0.27 -15.00
C GLU A 131 -8.26 -0.15 -16.34
N GLY A 132 -7.27 -1.02 -16.54
CA GLY A 132 -6.42 -1.01 -17.73
C GLY A 132 -5.25 -0.02 -17.67
N LEU A 133 -5.16 0.86 -16.67
CA LEU A 133 -3.94 1.64 -16.43
C LEU A 133 -2.83 0.73 -15.91
N PHE A 134 -1.62 0.96 -16.40
CA PHE A 134 -0.51 0.07 -16.12
C PHE A 134 0.08 0.35 -14.72
N MET A 135 -0.10 -0.62 -13.82
CA MET A 135 0.36 -0.60 -12.44
C MET A 135 1.04 -1.94 -12.13
N ILE A 136 2.21 -1.90 -11.48
CA ILE A 136 3.05 -3.09 -11.25
C ILE A 136 3.72 -3.15 -9.85
N PRO A 137 3.01 -2.84 -8.74
CA PRO A 137 3.59 -2.81 -7.41
C PRO A 137 4.05 -4.20 -6.93
N PHE A 138 3.50 -5.25 -7.54
CA PHE A 138 3.86 -6.65 -7.30
C PHE A 138 4.69 -7.26 -8.44
N GLY A 139 5.17 -6.44 -9.39
CA GLY A 139 5.82 -6.89 -10.61
C GLY A 139 4.89 -7.65 -11.55
N MET A 140 5.47 -8.34 -12.54
CA MET A 140 4.70 -9.09 -13.54
C MET A 140 5.47 -10.30 -14.10
N GLY A 141 4.75 -11.16 -14.83
CA GLY A 141 5.33 -12.32 -15.51
C GLY A 141 5.83 -13.40 -14.54
N ARG A 142 6.86 -14.15 -14.95
CA ARG A 142 7.38 -15.33 -14.21
C ARG A 142 7.91 -15.04 -12.80
N ARG A 143 8.19 -13.77 -12.49
CA ARG A 143 8.72 -13.31 -11.20
C ARG A 143 7.74 -12.39 -10.46
N LYS A 144 6.47 -12.37 -10.88
CA LYS A 144 5.41 -11.67 -10.14
C LYS A 144 5.39 -12.14 -8.69
N CYS A 145 5.17 -11.21 -7.76
CA CYS A 145 5.16 -11.48 -6.33
C CYS A 145 4.16 -12.62 -6.01
N PRO A 146 4.63 -13.75 -5.43
CA PRO A 146 3.73 -14.83 -5.04
C PRO A 146 2.89 -14.48 -3.80
N GLY A 147 3.26 -13.42 -3.07
CA GLY A 147 2.59 -12.98 -1.85
C GLY A 147 1.49 -11.93 -2.07
N GLU A 148 1.22 -11.51 -3.31
CA GLU A 148 0.27 -10.42 -3.63
C GLU A 148 -1.09 -10.57 -2.92
N THR A 149 -1.74 -11.73 -3.06
CA THR A 149 -3.05 -11.99 -2.45
C THR A 149 -3.00 -11.89 -0.92
N LEU A 150 -1.97 -12.47 -0.31
CA LEU A 150 -1.79 -12.44 1.15
C LEU A 150 -1.49 -11.03 1.65
N ALA A 151 -0.65 -10.28 0.93
CA ALA A 151 -0.31 -8.90 1.26
C ALA A 151 -1.56 -8.02 1.21
N LEU A 152 -2.35 -8.06 0.13
CA LEU A 152 -3.56 -7.25 0.01
C LEU A 152 -4.59 -7.56 1.09
N GLN A 153 -4.79 -8.85 1.41
CA GLN A 153 -5.66 -9.24 2.54
C GLN A 153 -5.13 -8.74 3.88
N THR A 154 -3.83 -8.89 4.15
CA THR A 154 -3.21 -8.47 5.41
C THR A 154 -3.24 -6.96 5.57
N ILE A 155 -2.85 -6.21 4.54
CA ILE A 155 -2.90 -4.74 4.51
C ILE A 155 -4.33 -4.27 4.76
N GLY A 156 -5.31 -4.83 4.05
CA GLY A 156 -6.71 -4.47 4.23
C GLY A 156 -7.24 -4.75 5.63
N MET A 157 -6.91 -5.91 6.22
CA MET A 157 -7.31 -6.22 7.59
C MET A 157 -6.67 -5.27 8.60
N VAL A 158 -5.36 -5.04 8.50
CA VAL A 158 -4.64 -4.19 9.45
C VAL A 158 -5.10 -2.74 9.34
N LEU A 159 -5.10 -2.16 8.14
CA LEU A 159 -5.59 -0.79 7.94
C LEU A 159 -7.05 -0.64 8.35
N GLY A 160 -7.91 -1.58 7.93
CA GLY A 160 -9.32 -1.61 8.31
C GLY A 160 -9.49 -1.61 9.84
N THR A 161 -8.73 -2.44 10.55
CA THR A 161 -8.78 -2.52 12.02
C THR A 161 -8.27 -1.24 12.67
N LEU A 162 -7.15 -0.67 12.19
CA LEU A 162 -6.58 0.57 12.72
C LEU A 162 -7.58 1.74 12.57
N ILE A 163 -8.20 1.88 11.40
CA ILE A 163 -9.21 2.91 11.12
C ILE A 163 -10.49 2.65 11.94
N GLN A 164 -10.91 1.38 12.06
CA GLN A 164 -12.10 1.02 12.83
C GLN A 164 -11.94 1.35 14.31
N CYS A 165 -10.78 1.06 14.91
CA CYS A 165 -10.61 1.04 16.35
C CYS A 165 -10.17 2.37 16.96
N PHE A 166 -9.51 3.25 16.20
CA PHE A 166 -8.85 4.43 16.75
C PHE A 166 -9.20 5.71 16.00
N ASP A 167 -9.39 6.78 16.77
CA ASP A 167 -9.32 8.15 16.28
C ASP A 167 -7.83 8.49 16.17
N TRP A 168 -7.39 8.82 14.95
CA TRP A 168 -6.00 9.13 14.64
C TRP A 168 -5.81 10.64 14.46
N ASP A 169 -4.71 11.15 14.98
CA ASP A 169 -4.31 12.54 14.79
C ASP A 169 -2.79 12.67 14.63
N ARG A 170 -2.35 13.79 14.07
CA ARG A 170 -0.94 14.12 13.95
C ARG A 170 -0.38 14.56 15.31
N VAL A 171 0.90 14.30 15.54
CA VAL A 171 1.59 14.86 16.72
C VAL A 171 1.65 16.38 16.56
N ASP A 172 1.13 17.11 17.54
CA ASP A 172 1.07 18.58 17.56
C ASP A 172 0.44 19.24 16.32
N GLY A 173 -0.40 18.51 15.57
CA GLY A 173 -1.00 18.99 14.32
C GLY A 173 -0.03 19.18 13.15
N VAL A 174 1.24 18.77 13.30
CA VAL A 174 2.29 18.92 12.29
C VAL A 174 2.06 17.92 11.14
N GLU A 175 2.17 18.38 9.90
CA GLU A 175 2.05 17.52 8.72
C GLU A 175 3.08 16.38 8.73
N ILE A 176 2.65 15.19 8.33
CA ILE A 176 3.53 14.02 8.26
C ILE A 176 4.51 14.23 7.11
N ASP A 177 5.82 14.14 7.39
CA ASP A 177 6.86 14.17 6.37
C ASP A 177 6.67 13.00 5.40
N MET A 178 6.66 13.27 4.09
CA MET A 178 6.46 12.26 3.05
C MET A 178 7.76 11.89 2.32
N THR A 179 8.92 12.23 2.90
CA THR A 179 10.22 11.95 2.31
C THR A 179 10.50 10.44 2.31
N GLN A 180 10.93 9.92 1.16
CA GLN A 180 11.30 8.51 1.00
C GLN A 180 12.71 8.27 1.55
N GLY A 181 12.88 7.19 2.30
CA GLY A 181 14.18 6.72 2.77
C GLY A 181 14.98 6.04 1.68
N SER A 182 16.25 5.75 1.97
CA SER A 182 17.15 5.02 1.07
C SER A 182 17.10 3.51 1.31
N GLY A 183 17.09 2.70 0.26
CA GLY A 183 17.18 1.24 0.36
C GLY A 183 16.73 0.52 -0.90
N LEU A 184 16.72 -0.82 -0.83
CA LEU A 184 16.07 -1.66 -1.85
C LEU A 184 14.55 -1.56 -1.77
N THR A 185 14.03 -1.42 -0.55
CA THR A 185 12.63 -1.10 -0.27
C THR A 185 12.47 0.42 -0.16
N ASN A 186 11.22 0.88 -0.07
CA ASN A 186 10.85 2.28 0.06
C ASN A 186 10.32 2.59 1.49
N PRO A 187 11.15 2.56 2.53
CA PRO A 187 10.73 3.01 3.87
C PRO A 187 10.54 4.54 3.87
N LYS A 188 9.91 5.08 4.91
CA LYS A 188 9.94 6.51 5.16
C LYS A 188 11.34 6.95 5.61
N ALA A 189 11.73 8.18 5.26
CA ALA A 189 12.98 8.77 5.77
C ALA A 189 12.89 9.05 7.28
N ILE A 190 11.72 9.49 7.73
CA ILE A 190 11.36 9.66 9.14
C ILE A 190 10.19 8.71 9.42
N PRO A 191 10.32 7.76 10.37
CA PRO A 191 9.23 6.86 10.73
C PRO A 191 7.96 7.63 11.13
N LEU A 192 6.80 7.04 10.86
CA LEU A 192 5.53 7.65 11.24
C LEU A 192 5.37 7.70 12.76
N GLU A 193 5.19 8.91 13.30
CA GLU A 193 4.71 9.15 14.65
C GLU A 193 3.31 9.77 14.60
N ALA A 194 2.38 9.20 15.37
CA ALA A 194 0.98 9.62 15.37
C ALA A 194 0.34 9.44 16.75
N MET A 195 -0.65 10.28 17.04
CA MET A 195 -1.51 10.12 18.20
C MET A 195 -2.66 9.18 17.84
N CYS A 196 -2.97 8.24 18.74
CA CYS A 196 -4.15 7.40 18.61
C CYS A 196 -4.93 7.36 19.91
N LYS A 197 -6.26 7.42 19.80
CA LYS A 197 -7.19 7.25 20.91
C LYS A 197 -8.21 6.17 20.54
N PRO A 198 -8.52 5.21 21.42
CA PRO A 198 -9.60 4.27 21.17
C PRO A 198 -10.92 5.01 20.85
N ARG A 199 -11.57 4.62 19.75
CA ARG A 199 -12.88 5.14 19.38
C ARG A 199 -13.91 4.72 20.41
N GLU A 200 -14.77 5.65 20.82
CA GLU A 200 -15.82 5.37 21.80
C GLU A 200 -16.73 4.21 21.33
N ALA A 201 -17.07 4.21 20.03
CA ALA A 201 -17.90 3.19 19.42
C ALA A 201 -17.31 1.77 19.50
N MET A 202 -15.99 1.64 19.66
CA MET A 202 -15.28 0.35 19.72
C MET A 202 -14.86 -0.05 21.14
N ARG A 203 -15.19 0.75 22.16
CA ARG A 203 -14.75 0.53 23.54
C ARG A 203 -15.09 -0.87 24.04
N ASP A 204 -16.32 -1.32 23.83
CA ASP A 204 -16.80 -2.63 24.29
C ASP A 204 -16.08 -3.80 23.61
N VAL A 205 -15.71 -3.64 22.33
CA VAL A 205 -14.97 -4.65 21.58
C VAL A 205 -13.53 -4.71 22.08
N LEU A 206 -12.88 -3.55 22.24
CA LEU A 206 -11.50 -3.47 22.69
C LEU A 206 -11.32 -3.97 24.13
N GLN A 207 -12.27 -3.69 25.03
CA GLN A 207 -12.23 -4.18 26.41
C GLN A 207 -12.31 -5.70 26.52
N LYS A 208 -12.93 -6.40 25.56
CA LYS A 208 -13.03 -7.86 25.55
C LYS A 208 -11.74 -8.55 25.05
N LEU A 209 -10.80 -7.80 24.49
CA LEU A 209 -9.53 -8.31 23.96
C LEU A 209 -8.39 -8.22 24.99
N LEU A 210 -8.59 -7.48 26.07
CA LEU A 210 -7.67 -7.31 27.20
C LEU A 210 -8.02 -8.28 28.33
#